data_AF-A0A4Q5Z4L5-F1
#
_entry.id   AF-A0A4Q5Z4L5-F1
#
_cell.length_a   1.000
_cell.length_b   1.000
_cell.length_c   1.000
_cell.angle_alpha   90.00
_cell.angle_beta   90.00
_cell.angle_gamma   90.00
#
_symmetry.space_group_name_H-M   'P 1'
#
loop_
_entity.id
_entity.type
_entity.pdbx_description
1 polymer ?
#
loop_
_entity_poly.entity_id
_entity_poly.type
_entity_poly.pdbx_seq_one_letter_code
_entity_poly.pdbx_strand_id
1 'polypeptide(L)'
;MIQPALAPYFIASFKLQPKTLSPIIKKLLSLLVFLIALTTIAAAQSRSNTPANNFQKLLKSTGLPVSIANDSLAVIPYEGAHIPSYQVLVQKIGGLYIIYTNLTEALPGKIDETKFKYLLLLNNHFDIIKIGLDEDNTAYIRADLYATTVSTPLLTRIIKQVANVTNIIGGELKAK
;
A
#
# COMPACT_ATOMS: atom_id res chain seq x y z
N MET A 1 83.58 -51.42 -24.08
CA MET A 1 83.34 -49.97 -24.06
C MET A 1 82.94 -49.53 -25.45
N ILE A 2 81.66 -49.32 -25.70
CA ILE A 2 81.15 -48.73 -26.95
C ILE A 2 79.99 -47.81 -26.55
N GLN A 3 80.17 -46.51 -26.81
CA GLN A 3 79.21 -45.45 -26.52
C GLN A 3 78.53 -45.07 -27.85
N PRO A 4 77.20 -45.13 -27.98
CA PRO A 4 76.55 -44.75 -29.22
C PRO A 4 76.40 -43.23 -29.32
N ALA A 5 76.72 -42.70 -30.50
CA ALA A 5 76.60 -41.28 -30.83
C ALA A 5 75.13 -40.87 -30.95
N LEU A 6 74.75 -39.79 -30.26
CA LEU A 6 73.42 -39.18 -30.35
C LEU A 6 73.38 -38.20 -31.53
N ALA A 7 72.39 -38.38 -32.41
CA ALA A 7 72.10 -37.47 -33.52
C ALA A 7 71.40 -36.19 -33.02
N PRO A 8 71.63 -35.02 -33.66
CA PRO A 8 71.00 -33.77 -33.26
C PRO A 8 69.55 -33.69 -33.77
N TYR A 9 68.62 -33.45 -32.84
CA TYR A 9 67.23 -33.11 -33.16
C TYR A 9 67.14 -31.66 -33.66
N PHE A 10 66.69 -31.48 -34.90
CA PHE A 10 66.43 -30.18 -35.51
C PHE A 10 65.06 -29.65 -35.05
N ILE A 11 65.02 -28.68 -34.13
CA ILE A 11 63.78 -28.03 -33.69
C ILE A 11 63.47 -26.87 -34.65
N ALA A 12 62.50 -27.07 -35.55
CA ALA A 12 61.98 -25.99 -36.38
C ALA A 12 61.17 -25.00 -35.53
N SER A 13 61.65 -23.77 -35.40
CA SER A 13 60.96 -22.68 -34.71
C SER A 13 59.89 -22.06 -35.61
N PHE A 14 58.62 -22.40 -35.38
CA PHE A 14 57.48 -21.83 -36.11
C PHE A 14 57.11 -20.45 -35.54
N LYS A 15 57.57 -19.37 -36.19
CA LYS A 15 57.14 -17.99 -35.85
C LYS A 15 55.73 -17.75 -36.39
N LEU A 16 54.73 -17.79 -35.50
CA LEU A 16 53.38 -17.29 -35.79
C LEU A 16 53.43 -15.76 -35.91
N GLN A 17 53.35 -15.24 -37.13
CA GLN A 17 53.19 -13.81 -37.35
C GLN A 17 51.78 -13.38 -36.91
N PRO A 18 51.64 -12.31 -36.10
CA PRO A 18 50.35 -11.80 -35.69
C PRO A 18 49.63 -11.21 -36.91
N LYS A 19 48.60 -11.91 -37.40
CA LYS A 19 47.71 -11.36 -38.43
C LYS A 19 46.96 -10.18 -37.82
N THR A 20 47.30 -8.97 -38.26
CA THR A 20 46.60 -7.75 -37.87
C THR A 20 45.16 -7.82 -38.37
N LEU A 21 44.20 -7.89 -37.44
CA LEU A 21 42.78 -7.89 -37.76
C LEU A 21 42.43 -6.65 -38.59
N SER A 22 41.68 -6.87 -39.68
CA SER A 22 41.28 -5.81 -40.59
C SER A 22 40.46 -4.74 -39.83
N PRO A 23 40.53 -3.46 -40.27
CA PRO A 23 39.80 -2.38 -39.62
C PRO A 23 38.28 -2.61 -39.57
N ILE A 24 37.76 -3.44 -40.47
CA ILE A 24 36.34 -3.84 -40.53
C ILE A 24 35.99 -4.75 -39.34
N ILE A 25 36.84 -5.73 -39.03
CA ILE A 25 36.60 -6.67 -37.92
C ILE A 25 36.66 -5.95 -36.58
N LYS A 26 37.53 -4.94 -36.42
CA LYS A 26 37.61 -4.12 -35.21
C LYS A 26 36.34 -3.30 -34.98
N LYS A 27 35.74 -2.75 -36.04
CA LYS A 27 34.46 -2.00 -35.96
C LYS A 27 33.28 -2.91 -35.60
N LEU A 28 33.22 -4.10 -36.22
CA LEU A 28 32.20 -5.12 -35.90
C LEU A 28 32.30 -5.60 -34.44
N LEU A 29 33.53 -5.83 -33.95
CA LEU A 29 33.75 -6.23 -32.56
C LEU A 29 33.35 -5.13 -31.58
N SER A 30 33.66 -3.87 -31.88
CA SER A 30 33.25 -2.72 -31.06
C SER A 30 31.72 -2.55 -31.02
N LEU A 31 31.03 -2.80 -32.14
CA LEU A 31 29.56 -2.71 -32.20
C LEU A 31 28.90 -3.86 -31.41
N LEU A 32 29.47 -5.06 -31.47
CA LEU A 32 28.99 -6.23 -30.72
C LEU A 32 29.12 -6.02 -29.20
N VAL A 33 30.24 -5.47 -28.72
CA VAL A 33 30.45 -5.14 -27.30
C VAL A 33 29.46 -4.07 -26.84
N PHE A 34 29.16 -3.08 -27.68
CA PHE A 34 28.17 -2.04 -27.36
C PHE A 34 26.74 -2.61 -27.27
N LEU A 35 26.37 -3.54 -28.15
CA LEU A 35 25.06 -4.20 -28.10
C LEU A 35 24.88 -5.07 -26.85
N ILE A 36 25.92 -5.77 -26.40
CA ILE A 36 25.89 -6.60 -25.18
C ILE A 36 25.81 -5.72 -23.92
N ALA A 37 26.40 -4.53 -23.93
CA ALA A 37 26.30 -3.59 -22.81
C ALA A 37 24.89 -2.99 -22.65
N LEU A 38 24.10 -2.92 -23.73
CA LEU A 38 22.72 -2.40 -23.71
C LEU A 38 21.71 -3.42 -23.15
N THR A 39 21.97 -4.73 -23.22
CA THR A 39 21.03 -5.75 -22.76
C THR A 39 21.09 -6.02 -21.25
N THR A 40 22.15 -5.60 -20.56
CA THR A 40 22.30 -5.79 -19.10
C THR A 40 21.57 -4.75 -18.26
N ILE A 41 21.20 -3.59 -18.83
CA ILE A 41 20.46 -2.54 -18.12
C ILE A 41 18.98 -2.93 -17.94
N ALA A 42 18.42 -3.74 -18.85
CA ALA A 42 17.01 -4.13 -18.82
C ALA A 42 16.66 -5.17 -17.73
N ALA A 43 17.66 -5.90 -17.20
CA ALA A 43 17.42 -6.96 -16.21
C ALA A 43 17.42 -6.48 -14.74
N ALA A 44 17.78 -5.21 -14.46
CA ALA A 44 17.90 -4.69 -13.09
C ALA A 44 16.59 -4.14 -12.49
N GLN A 45 15.45 -4.27 -13.17
CA GLN A 45 14.17 -3.70 -12.74
C GLN A 45 13.07 -4.71 -12.38
N SER A 46 13.36 -6.00 -12.21
CA SER A 46 12.39 -6.90 -11.57
C SER A 46 12.46 -6.77 -10.04
N ARG A 47 12.06 -5.60 -9.51
CA ARG A 47 11.64 -5.52 -8.11
C ARG A 47 10.44 -6.45 -7.96
N SER A 48 10.65 -7.58 -7.31
CA SER A 48 9.59 -8.44 -6.78
C SER A 48 8.72 -7.59 -5.84
N ASN A 49 7.64 -7.04 -6.38
CA ASN A 49 6.63 -6.32 -5.63
C ASN A 49 5.69 -7.34 -4.99
N THR A 50 6.15 -8.10 -4.01
CA THR A 50 5.22 -8.53 -2.96
C THR A 50 4.77 -7.22 -2.32
N PRO A 51 3.49 -6.81 -2.43
CA PRO A 51 3.06 -5.58 -1.81
C PRO A 51 3.25 -5.77 -0.31
N ALA A 52 4.30 -5.16 0.24
CA ALA A 52 4.47 -5.06 1.68
C ALA A 52 3.13 -4.59 2.26
N ASN A 53 2.71 -5.19 3.38
CA ASN A 53 1.40 -4.98 4.00
C ASN A 53 1.26 -3.53 4.48
N ASN A 54 1.09 -2.61 3.52
CA ASN A 54 1.16 -1.16 3.68
C ASN A 54 0.04 -0.65 4.59
N PHE A 55 -1.05 -1.42 4.68
CA PHE A 55 -2.19 -1.11 5.53
C PHE A 55 -1.82 -1.12 7.01
N GLN A 56 -1.28 -2.24 7.52
CA GLN A 56 -0.91 -2.37 8.92
C GLN A 56 0.19 -1.36 9.31
N LYS A 57 1.17 -1.16 8.41
CA LYS A 57 2.24 -0.16 8.63
C LYS A 57 1.67 1.25 8.72
N LEU A 58 0.81 1.64 7.77
CA LEU A 58 0.15 2.94 7.73
C LEU A 58 -0.67 3.19 9.01
N LEU A 59 -1.44 2.19 9.45
CA LEU A 59 -2.26 2.27 10.66
C LEU A 59 -1.41 2.39 11.93
N LYS A 60 -0.36 1.59 12.09
CA LYS A 60 0.56 1.69 13.24
C LYS A 60 1.22 3.07 13.32
N SER A 61 1.52 3.69 12.16
CA SER A 61 2.07 5.05 12.12
C SER A 61 1.11 6.14 12.58
N THR A 62 -0.21 5.87 12.71
CA THR A 62 -1.18 6.87 13.19
C THR A 62 -1.00 7.22 14.67
N GLY A 63 -0.37 6.33 15.44
CA GLY A 63 -0.23 6.46 16.90
C GLY A 63 -1.52 6.21 17.69
N LEU A 64 -2.60 5.78 17.03
CA LEU A 64 -3.87 5.42 17.68
C LEU A 64 -3.79 4.01 18.29
N PRO A 65 -4.64 3.68 19.27
CA PRO A 65 -4.70 2.34 19.87
C PRO A 65 -5.37 1.33 18.92
N VAL A 66 -4.72 1.03 17.80
CA VAL A 66 -5.27 0.17 16.74
C VAL A 66 -5.16 -1.31 17.11
N SER A 67 -6.27 -2.03 17.02
CA SER A 67 -6.32 -3.50 17.01
C SER A 67 -6.52 -4.00 15.58
N ILE A 68 -5.58 -4.78 15.06
CA ILE A 68 -5.67 -5.36 13.71
C ILE A 68 -6.49 -6.64 13.79
N ALA A 69 -7.68 -6.65 13.18
CA ALA A 69 -8.54 -7.83 13.16
C ALA A 69 -8.09 -8.83 12.08
N ASN A 70 -7.68 -8.33 10.90
CA ASN A 70 -7.10 -9.12 9.82
C ASN A 70 -6.31 -8.21 8.84
N ASP A 71 -5.91 -8.74 7.68
CA ASP A 71 -5.11 -8.00 6.68
C ASP A 71 -5.81 -6.81 6.02
N SER A 72 -7.14 -6.71 6.16
CA SER A 72 -7.94 -5.64 5.56
C SER A 72 -8.84 -4.92 6.56
N LEU A 73 -8.83 -5.28 7.84
CA LEU A 73 -9.70 -4.68 8.84
C LEU A 73 -8.94 -4.37 10.12
N ALA A 74 -9.13 -3.14 10.60
CA ALA A 74 -8.64 -2.70 11.88
C ALA A 74 -9.74 -1.98 12.66
N VAL A 75 -9.63 -2.06 13.97
CA VAL A 75 -10.58 -1.51 14.94
C VAL A 75 -9.85 -0.55 15.84
N ILE A 76 -10.46 0.60 16.10
CA ILE A 76 -9.91 1.65 16.96
C ILE A 76 -10.99 1.98 17.99
N PRO A 77 -10.78 1.65 19.27
CA PRO A 77 -11.72 1.98 20.32
C PRO A 77 -11.73 3.50 20.55
N TYR A 78 -12.92 4.04 20.76
CA TYR A 78 -13.15 5.42 21.12
C TYR A 78 -14.13 5.52 22.29
N GLU A 79 -13.97 6.59 23.05
CA GLU A 79 -14.90 7.02 24.09
C GLU A 79 -15.27 8.48 23.81
N GLY A 80 -16.47 8.88 24.20
CA GLY A 80 -16.98 10.21 23.94
C GLY A 80 -17.90 10.73 25.04
N ALA A 81 -18.10 12.04 25.08
CA ALA A 81 -18.95 12.69 26.07
C ALA A 81 -20.43 12.26 25.99
N HIS A 82 -20.89 11.85 24.80
CA HIS A 82 -22.28 11.46 24.56
C HIS A 82 -22.43 9.95 24.30
N ILE A 83 -21.37 9.28 23.84
CA ILE A 83 -21.36 7.83 23.63
C ILE A 83 -20.22 7.25 24.46
N PRO A 84 -20.52 6.50 25.56
CA PRO A 84 -19.49 6.05 26.50
C PRO A 84 -18.39 5.22 25.86
N SER A 85 -18.75 4.36 24.91
CA SER A 85 -17.80 3.53 24.17
C SER A 85 -18.36 3.20 22.80
N TYR A 86 -17.52 3.24 21.78
CA TYR A 86 -17.82 2.83 20.41
C TYR A 86 -16.52 2.55 19.66
N GLN A 87 -16.63 2.05 18.43
CA GLN A 87 -15.48 1.67 17.62
C GLN A 87 -15.48 2.43 16.30
N VAL A 88 -14.30 2.87 15.88
CA VAL A 88 -14.05 3.27 14.49
C VAL A 88 -13.32 2.14 13.81
N LEU A 89 -13.91 1.63 12.73
CA LEU A 89 -13.34 0.61 11.88
C LEU A 89 -12.63 1.27 10.70
N VAL A 90 -11.46 0.74 10.35
CA VAL A 90 -10.78 1.07 9.10
C VAL A 90 -10.70 -0.20 8.30
N GLN A 91 -11.36 -0.21 7.14
CA GLN A 91 -11.39 -1.35 6.24
C GLN A 91 -10.72 -1.01 4.91
N LYS A 92 -9.87 -1.90 4.42
CA LYS A 92 -9.26 -1.81 3.10
C LYS A 92 -10.03 -2.69 2.13
N ILE A 93 -10.72 -2.08 1.17
CA ILE A 93 -11.41 -2.80 0.10
C ILE A 93 -10.89 -2.29 -1.25
N GLY A 94 -10.22 -3.17 -1.99
CA GLY A 94 -9.59 -2.81 -3.26
C GLY A 94 -8.62 -1.63 -3.11
N GLY A 95 -8.89 -0.56 -3.87
CA GLY A 95 -8.11 0.68 -3.86
C GLY A 95 -8.58 1.73 -2.84
N LEU A 96 -9.45 1.38 -1.90
CA LEU A 96 -10.05 2.30 -0.94
C LEU A 96 -9.74 1.90 0.51
N TYR A 97 -9.63 2.92 1.36
CA TYR A 97 -9.82 2.82 2.80
C TYR A 97 -11.20 3.38 3.14
N ILE A 98 -12.03 2.55 3.76
CA ILE A 98 -13.35 2.89 4.26
C ILE A 98 -13.22 3.02 5.78
N ILE A 99 -13.46 4.23 6.30
CA ILE A 99 -13.35 4.55 7.73
C ILE A 99 -14.77 4.78 8.23
N TYR A 100 -15.23 3.99 9.19
CA TYR A 100 -16.62 4.07 9.61
C TYR A 100 -16.89 3.64 11.05
N THR A 101 -18.03 4.05 11.58
CA THR A 101 -18.61 3.53 12.82
C THR A 101 -20.03 3.05 12.53
N ASN A 102 -20.39 1.88 13.05
CA ASN A 102 -21.80 1.47 13.14
C ASN A 102 -22.49 2.33 14.21
N LEU A 103 -23.31 3.28 13.76
CA LEU A 103 -23.99 4.22 14.63
C LEU A 103 -25.14 3.54 15.38
N THR A 104 -25.82 2.56 14.77
CA THR A 104 -26.87 1.77 15.43
C THR A 104 -26.32 0.95 16.59
N GLU A 105 -25.15 0.33 16.43
CA GLU A 105 -24.46 -0.36 17.52
C GLU A 105 -23.98 0.61 18.61
N ALA A 106 -23.48 1.78 18.21
CA ALA A 106 -23.03 2.81 19.16
C ALA A 106 -24.18 3.45 19.96
N LEU A 107 -25.40 3.43 19.41
CA LEU A 107 -26.60 4.06 19.98
C LEU A 107 -27.81 3.09 19.94
N PRO A 108 -27.75 1.98 20.70
CA PRO A 108 -28.75 0.93 20.60
C PRO A 108 -30.15 1.44 20.97
N GLY A 109 -31.12 1.19 20.09
CA GLY A 109 -32.52 1.61 20.26
C GLY A 109 -32.77 3.12 20.20
N LYS A 110 -31.81 3.93 19.74
CA LYS A 110 -31.95 5.39 19.59
C LYS A 110 -32.17 5.84 18.15
N ILE A 111 -32.04 4.92 17.21
CA ILE A 111 -32.18 5.17 15.78
C ILE A 111 -33.37 4.34 15.30
N ASP A 112 -34.37 5.04 14.80
CA ASP A 112 -35.56 4.48 14.17
C ASP A 112 -35.89 5.29 12.91
N GLU A 113 -36.91 4.83 12.16
CA GLU A 113 -37.32 5.44 10.90
C GLU A 113 -37.68 6.93 11.02
N THR A 114 -38.16 7.38 12.19
CA THR A 114 -38.53 8.77 12.43
C THR A 114 -37.30 9.70 12.42
N LYS A 115 -36.11 9.14 12.70
CA LYS A 115 -34.85 9.88 12.74
C LYS A 115 -34.12 9.91 11.39
N PHE A 116 -34.49 9.10 10.40
CA PHE A 116 -33.74 9.01 9.12
C PHE A 116 -33.72 10.31 8.34
N LYS A 117 -34.84 11.03 8.24
CA LYS A 117 -34.86 12.34 7.60
C LYS A 117 -33.91 13.32 8.28
N TYR A 118 -33.84 13.28 9.61
CA TYR A 118 -32.92 14.12 10.37
C TYR A 118 -31.46 13.76 10.08
N LEU A 119 -31.11 12.48 10.15
CA LEU A 119 -29.77 11.98 9.83
C LEU A 119 -29.35 12.34 8.40
N LEU A 120 -30.27 12.25 7.43
CA LEU A 120 -30.01 12.65 6.05
C LEU A 120 -29.68 14.15 5.93
N LEU A 121 -30.40 15.01 6.66
CA LEU A 121 -30.14 16.45 6.65
C LEU A 121 -28.76 16.79 7.25
N LEU A 122 -28.31 16.03 8.23
CA LEU A 122 -26.99 16.22 8.85
C LEU A 122 -25.82 16.01 7.87
N ASN A 123 -26.01 15.29 6.76
CA ASN A 123 -24.99 15.16 5.72
C ASN A 123 -24.57 16.51 5.09
N ASN A 124 -25.38 17.55 5.22
CA ASN A 124 -25.04 18.90 4.76
C ASN A 124 -24.07 19.62 5.70
N HIS A 125 -23.89 19.15 6.94
CA HIS A 125 -23.02 19.77 7.93
C HIS A 125 -21.63 19.14 8.01
N PHE A 126 -21.47 17.96 7.41
CA PHE A 126 -20.22 17.20 7.46
C PHE A 126 -19.69 16.98 6.05
N ASP A 127 -18.64 17.74 5.69
CA ASP A 127 -18.11 17.81 4.33
C ASP A 127 -17.87 16.43 3.69
N ILE A 128 -16.89 15.71 4.23
CA ILE A 128 -16.39 14.42 3.70
C ILE A 128 -16.90 13.21 4.47
N ILE A 129 -17.56 13.44 5.62
CA ILE A 129 -18.19 12.40 6.41
C ILE A 129 -19.63 12.25 5.91
N LYS A 130 -20.06 11.03 5.68
CA LYS A 130 -21.42 10.71 5.26
C LYS A 130 -22.09 9.80 6.28
N ILE A 131 -23.38 10.02 6.44
CA ILE A 131 -24.30 9.22 7.22
C ILE A 131 -25.07 8.38 6.22
N GLY A 132 -24.86 7.08 6.27
CA GLY A 132 -25.50 6.09 5.41
C GLY A 132 -26.45 5.18 6.19
N LEU A 133 -27.32 4.50 5.45
CA LEU A 133 -28.18 3.42 5.92
C LEU A 133 -27.91 2.21 5.03
N ASP A 134 -27.83 1.01 5.61
CA ASP A 134 -27.84 -0.24 4.85
C ASP A 134 -29.28 -0.78 4.67
N GLU A 135 -29.37 -1.95 4.04
CA GLU A 135 -30.65 -2.62 3.75
C GLU A 135 -31.41 -3.04 5.02
N ASP A 136 -30.70 -3.21 6.15
CA ASP A 136 -31.26 -3.61 7.44
C ASP A 136 -31.55 -2.42 8.36
N ASN A 137 -31.60 -1.20 7.81
CA ASN A 137 -31.78 0.05 8.55
C ASN A 137 -30.65 0.33 9.57
N THR A 138 -29.47 -0.26 9.39
CA THR A 138 -28.30 0.04 10.20
C THR A 138 -27.69 1.33 9.72
N ALA A 139 -27.57 2.32 10.62
CA ALA A 139 -26.98 3.61 10.32
C ALA A 139 -25.46 3.57 10.53
N TYR A 140 -24.71 4.19 9.62
CA TYR A 140 -23.26 4.28 9.70
C TYR A 140 -22.78 5.71 9.49
N ILE A 141 -21.72 6.09 10.22
CA ILE A 141 -20.92 7.27 9.92
C ILE A 141 -19.70 6.80 9.14
N ARG A 142 -19.47 7.32 7.94
CA ARG A 142 -18.48 6.78 6.99
C ARG A 142 -17.71 7.87 6.26
N ALA A 143 -16.44 7.60 5.95
CA ALA A 143 -15.61 8.37 5.04
C ALA A 143 -14.76 7.41 4.19
N ASP A 144 -14.59 7.75 2.91
CA ASP A 144 -13.86 6.94 1.95
C ASP A 144 -12.63 7.70 1.44
N LEU A 145 -11.48 7.01 1.40
CA LEU A 145 -10.22 7.56 0.92
C LEU A 145 -9.60 6.64 -0.11
N TYR A 146 -9.09 7.19 -1.22
CA TYR A 146 -8.26 6.44 -2.14
C TYR A 146 -6.94 6.05 -1.48
N ALA A 147 -6.62 4.76 -1.54
CA ALA A 147 -5.41 4.21 -0.93
C ALA A 147 -4.13 4.76 -1.57
N THR A 148 -4.21 5.24 -2.81
CA THR A 148 -3.09 5.85 -3.55
C THR A 148 -2.73 7.24 -3.06
N THR A 149 -3.66 7.98 -2.44
CA THR A 149 -3.46 9.37 -2.02
C THR A 149 -3.40 9.54 -0.50
N VAL A 150 -3.62 8.46 0.26
CA VAL A 150 -3.67 8.57 1.71
C VAL A 150 -2.28 8.71 2.31
N SER A 151 -2.13 9.67 3.21
CA SER A 151 -0.97 9.82 4.09
C SER A 151 -1.36 9.52 5.53
N THR A 152 -0.40 9.20 6.40
CA THR A 152 -0.67 8.97 7.82
C THR A 152 -1.40 10.15 8.47
N PRO A 153 -1.00 11.43 8.30
CA PRO A 153 -1.71 12.55 8.90
C PRO A 153 -3.15 12.68 8.41
N LEU A 154 -3.39 12.45 7.12
CA LEU A 154 -4.74 12.48 6.56
C LEU A 154 -5.59 11.36 7.15
N LEU A 155 -5.10 10.11 7.16
CA LEU A 155 -5.82 8.98 7.74
C LEU A 155 -6.18 9.23 9.20
N THR A 156 -5.21 9.68 10.02
CA THR A 156 -5.45 10.03 11.43
C THR A 156 -6.52 11.10 11.58
N ARG A 157 -6.49 12.14 10.73
CA ARG A 157 -7.50 13.21 10.74
C ARG A 157 -8.90 12.65 10.45
N ILE A 158 -9.03 11.81 9.43
CA ILE A 158 -10.32 11.24 9.04
C ILE A 158 -10.88 10.31 10.11
N ILE A 159 -10.06 9.43 10.68
CA ILE A 159 -10.47 8.55 11.79
C ILE A 159 -11.02 9.38 12.96
N LYS A 160 -10.31 10.45 13.35
CA LYS A 160 -10.77 11.35 14.41
C LYS A 160 -12.05 12.10 14.03
N GLN A 161 -12.21 12.51 12.78
CA GLN A 161 -13.43 13.17 12.32
C GLN A 161 -14.64 12.24 12.34
N VAL A 162 -14.50 10.99 11.90
CA VAL A 162 -15.56 9.97 12.02
C VAL A 162 -15.94 9.80 13.49
N ALA A 163 -14.96 9.62 14.39
CA ALA A 163 -15.23 9.50 15.83
C ALA A 163 -15.97 10.73 16.39
N ASN A 164 -15.48 11.93 16.08
CA ASN A 164 -16.07 13.17 16.57
C ASN A 164 -17.52 13.35 16.09
N VAL A 165 -17.79 13.11 14.80
CA VAL A 165 -19.14 13.20 14.23
C VAL A 165 -20.07 12.17 14.87
N THR A 166 -19.61 10.93 15.06
CA THR A 166 -20.35 9.89 15.80
C THR A 166 -20.76 10.38 17.18
N ASN A 167 -19.84 10.95 17.95
CA ASN A 167 -20.15 11.48 19.29
C ASN A 167 -21.09 12.70 19.26
N ILE A 168 -20.93 13.62 18.30
CA ILE A 168 -21.82 14.78 18.13
C ILE A 168 -23.26 14.32 17.88
N ILE A 169 -23.46 13.40 16.94
CA ILE A 169 -24.79 12.85 16.62
C ILE A 169 -25.38 12.14 17.84
N GLY A 170 -24.57 11.40 18.60
CA GLY A 170 -24.99 10.80 19.86
C GLY A 170 -25.50 11.82 20.88
N GLY A 171 -24.97 13.05 20.88
CA GLY A 171 -25.47 14.15 21.70
C GLY A 171 -26.80 14.69 21.19
N GLU A 172 -26.90 14.95 19.88
CA GLU A 172 -28.10 15.49 19.25
C GLU A 172 -29.31 14.56 19.34
N LEU A 173 -29.09 13.25 19.21
CA LEU A 173 -30.16 12.25 19.32
C LEU A 173 -30.63 12.03 20.76
N LYS A 174 -29.88 12.44 21.78
CA LYS A 174 -30.36 12.44 23.18
C LYS A 174 -31.28 13.63 23.47
N ALA A 175 -31.11 14.74 22.76
CA ALA A 175 -31.86 15.97 22.97
C ALA A 175 -33.22 15.99 22.26
N LYS A 176 -33.52 14.99 21.42
CA LYS A 176 -34.72 14.92 20.58
C LYS A 176 -35.47 13.60 20.76
#